data_AF-A0A377KBG9-F1
#
_entry.id   AF-A0A377KBG9-F1
#
_cell.length_a   1.000
_cell.length_b   1.000
_cell.length_c   1.000
_cell.angle_alpha   90.00
_cell.angle_beta   90.00
_cell.angle_gamma   90.00
#
_symmetry.space_group_name_H-M   'P 1'
#
loop_
_entity.id
_entity.type
_entity.pdbx_description
1 polymer ?
#
loop_
_entity_poly.entity_id
_entity_poly.type
_entity_poly.pdbx_seq_one_letter_code
_entity_poly.pdbx_strand_id
1 'polypeptide(L)' 'MPVSLTVKAFLDMQDDNLPKLVVCQSLSVMQGVTYEQFAWFVRQSEEQISMVILEANAHQLLLPTDDEGQNNVTENYFLH' A
#
# COMPACT_ATOMS: atom_id res chain seq x y z
N MET A 1 4.36 0.43 19.90
CA MET A 1 4.01 0.69 18.49
C MET A 1 2.49 0.70 18.40
N PRO A 2 1.83 1.85 18.20
CA PRO A 2 0.39 1.86 18.07
C PRO A 2 0.05 1.23 16.71
N VAL A 3 -0.61 0.07 16.77
CA VAL A 3 -1.14 -0.63 15.60
C VAL A 3 -2.16 0.30 14.94
N SER A 4 -2.05 0.52 13.63
CA SER A 4 -3.05 1.27 12.86
C SER A 4 -4.43 0.64 13.10
N LEU A 5 -5.37 1.41 13.66
CA LEU A 5 -6.69 0.92 14.03
C LEU A 5 -7.65 0.86 12.83
N THR A 6 -7.29 1.48 11.70
CA THR A 6 -8.19 1.70 10.55
C THR A 6 -7.65 1.21 9.21
N VAL A 7 -6.35 1.00 9.07
CA VAL A 7 -5.75 0.57 7.79
C VAL A 7 -5.83 -0.95 7.63
N LYS A 8 -6.14 -1.38 6.41
CA LYS A 8 -6.08 -2.77 5.98
C LYS A 8 -4.92 -2.92 5.00
N ALA A 9 -4.08 -3.93 5.21
CA ALA A 9 -3.01 -4.30 4.30
C ALA A 9 -3.18 -5.76 3.86
N PHE A 10 -2.99 -6.04 2.57
CA PHE A 10 -3.01 -7.39 2.02
C PHE A 10 -2.10 -7.48 0.79
N LEU A 11 -1.70 -8.71 0.46
CA LEU A 11 -0.94 -9.00 -0.75
C LEU A 11 -1.90 -9.46 -1.85
N ASP A 12 -1.88 -8.75 -2.97
CA ASP A 12 -2.49 -9.18 -4.22
C ASP A 12 -1.42 -9.91 -5.04
N MET A 13 -1.55 -11.23 -5.13
CA MET A 13 -0.62 -12.11 -5.83
C MET A 13 -1.35 -12.74 -7.02
N GLN A 14 -0.78 -12.58 -8.21
CA GLN A 14 -1.33 -13.10 -9.46
C GLN A 14 -0.19 -13.80 -10.22
N ASP A 15 -0.50 -14.87 -10.95
CA ASP A 15 0.54 -15.71 -11.56
C ASP A 15 1.42 -14.97 -12.58
N ASP A 16 0.86 -13.99 -13.30
CA ASP A 16 1.54 -13.26 -14.37
C ASP A 16 2.17 -11.92 -13.93
N ASN A 17 1.98 -11.50 -12.67
CA ASN A 17 2.37 -10.18 -12.18
C ASN A 17 3.20 -10.28 -10.88
N LEU A 18 4.03 -9.26 -10.64
CA LEU A 18 4.70 -9.12 -9.35
C LEU A 18 3.67 -8.95 -8.21
N PRO A 19 3.94 -9.52 -7.01
CA PRO A 19 3.06 -9.39 -5.86
C PRO A 19 2.94 -7.92 -5.45
N LYS A 20 1.71 -7.45 -5.27
CA LYS A 20 1.43 -6.06 -4.92
C LYS A 20 1.00 -5.97 -3.46
N LEU A 21 1.70 -5.13 -2.69
CA LEU A 21 1.21 -4.72 -1.39
C LEU A 21 0.08 -3.70 -1.58
N VAL A 22 -1.13 -4.09 -1.22
CA VAL A 22 -2.29 -3.19 -1.23
C VAL A 22 -2.56 -2.73 0.20
N VAL A 23 -2.46 -1.42 0.41
CA VAL A 23 -2.76 -0.78 1.69
C VAL A 23 -3.93 0.18 1.46
N CYS A 24 -5.02 0.00 2.20
CA CYS A 24 -6.22 0.80 2.00
C CYS A 24 -6.96 1.10 3.30
N GLN A 25 -7.77 2.15 3.26
CA GLN A 25 -8.72 2.51 4.30
C GLN A 25 -10.11 2.62 3.67
N SER A 26 -11.16 2.24 4.41
CA SER A 26 -12.53 2.28 3.92
C SER A 26 -13.36 3.29 4.73
N LEU A 27 -14.16 4.10 4.04
CA LEU A 27 -15.17 4.98 4.63
C LEU A 27 -16.57 4.52 4.18
N SER A 28 -17.46 4.22 5.12
CA SER A 28 -18.85 3.91 4.81
C SER A 28 -19.63 5.20 4.54
N VAL A 29 -20.22 5.32 3.35
CA VAL A 29 -21.00 6.50 2.93
C VAL A 29 -22.50 6.25 2.88
N MET A 30 -22.98 5.08 3.33
CA MET A 30 -24.38 4.67 3.17
C MET A 30 -25.39 5.63 3.80
N GLN A 31 -25.03 6.32 4.89
CA GLN A 31 -25.91 7.31 5.54
C GLN A 31 -25.52 8.76 5.19
N GLY A 32 -24.74 8.94 4.12
CA GLY A 32 -24.11 10.20 3.78
C GLY A 32 -22.88 10.49 4.64
N VAL A 33 -22.00 11.31 4.10
CA VAL A 33 -20.83 11.87 4.80
C VAL A 33 -20.77 13.36 4.49
N THR A 34 -20.36 14.17 5.46
CA THR A 34 -20.08 15.57 5.20
C THR A 34 -18.77 15.71 4.43
N TYR A 35 -18.60 16.84 3.74
CA TYR A 35 -17.33 17.16 3.08
C TYR A 35 -16.16 17.15 4.06
N GLU A 36 -16.34 17.68 5.27
CA GLU A 36 -15.31 17.71 6.30
C GLU A 36 -14.90 16.30 6.76
N GLN A 37 -15.87 15.40 6.93
CA GLN A 37 -15.60 13.99 7.26
C GLN A 37 -14.80 13.30 6.16
N PHE A 38 -15.16 13.55 4.88
CA PHE A 38 -14.42 13.02 3.75
C PHE A 38 -12.99 13.60 3.67
N ALA A 39 -12.83 14.92 3.82
CA ALA A 39 -11.53 15.57 3.76
C ALA A 39 -10.62 15.11 4.90
N TRP A 40 -11.18 14.89 6.10
CA TRP A 40 -10.45 14.31 7.22
C TRP A 40 -10.05 12.86 6.94
N PHE A 41 -10.97 12.05 6.41
CA PHE A 41 -10.69 10.67 6.04
C PHE A 41 -9.53 10.57 5.04
N VAL A 42 -9.51 11.41 4.00
CA VAL A 42 -8.43 11.40 3.00
C VAL A 42 -7.09 11.71 3.66
N ARG A 43 -6.98 12.81 4.41
CA ARG A 43 -5.73 13.21 5.08
C ARG A 43 -5.22 12.14 6.05
N GLN A 44 -6.11 11.59 6.87
CA GLN A 44 -5.74 10.56 7.83
C GLN A 44 -5.36 9.26 7.12
N SER A 45 -6.06 8.89 6.04
CA SER A 45 -5.74 7.70 5.26
C SER A 45 -4.37 7.83 4.60
N GLU A 46 -4.03 8.99 4.04
CA GLU A 46 -2.74 9.25 3.42
C GLU A 46 -1.60 9.13 4.44
N GLU A 47 -1.76 9.74 5.62
CA GLU A 47 -0.76 9.66 6.69
C GLU A 47 -0.55 8.21 7.14
N GLN A 48 -1.62 7.47 7.44
CA GLN A 48 -1.49 6.09 7.90
C GLN A 48 -1.00 5.13 6.82
N ILE A 49 -1.47 5.28 5.57
CA ILE A 49 -0.99 4.47 4.44
C ILE A 49 0.49 4.73 4.19
N SER A 50 0.91 6.01 4.24
CA SER A 50 2.32 6.38 4.06
C SER A 50 3.22 5.76 5.12
N MET A 51 2.80 5.73 6.39
CA MET A 51 3.57 5.06 7.44
C MET A 51 3.75 3.56 7.16
N VAL A 52 2.68 2.87 6.74
CA VAL A 52 2.75 1.44 6.43
C VAL A 52 3.68 1.16 5.24
N ILE A 53 3.59 1.98 4.18
CA ILE A 53 4.46 1.85 3.00
C ILE A 53 5.92 2.12 3.38
N LEU A 54 6.18 3.18 4.15
CA LEU A 54 7.53 3.53 4.59
C LEU A 54 8.14 2.45 5.49
N GLU A 55 7.35 1.88 6.40
CA GLU A 55 7.79 0.77 7.24
C GLU A 55 8.07 -0.49 6.41
N ALA A 56 7.24 -0.81 5.42
CA ALA A 56 7.50 -1.94 4.51
C ALA A 56 8.78 -1.71 3.67
N ASN A 57 9.01 -0.48 3.22
CA ASN A 57 10.23 -0.10 2.50
C ASN A 57 11.47 -0.20 3.42
N ALA A 58 11.39 0.27 4.66
CA ALA A 58 12.47 0.17 5.65
C ALA A 58 12.86 -1.28 5.95
N HIS A 59 11.91 -2.22 5.85
CA HIS A 59 12.16 -3.66 5.95
C HIS A 59 12.56 -4.32 4.62
N GLN A 60 12.81 -3.55 3.56
CA GLN A 60 13.21 -4.02 2.24
C GLN A 60 12.19 -4.98 1.59
N LEU A 61 10.90 -4.81 1.91
CA LEU A 61 9.82 -5.65 1.38
C LEU A 61 9.24 -5.14 0.06
N LEU A 62 9.61 -3.93 -0.36
CA LEU A 62 9.11 -3.28 -1.56
C LEU A 62 10.21 -3.16 -2.61
N LEU A 63 9.85 -3.41 -3.86
CA LEU A 63 10.72 -3.14 -5.00
C LEU A 63 10.82 -1.62 -5.21
N PRO A 64 12.01 -1.10 -5.60
CA PRO A 64 12.16 0.31 -5.93
C PRO A 64 11.27 0.70 -7.11
N THR A 65 10.71 1.90 -7.05
CA THR A 65 9.77 2.45 -8.04
C THR A 65 10.47 3.13 -9.22
N ASP A 66 11.74 2.84 -9.50
CA ASP A 66 12.47 3.51 -10.57
C ASP A 66 11.77 3.28 -11.92
N ASP A 67 11.27 4.38 -12.49
CA ASP A 67 10.44 4.45 -13.72
C ASP A 67 11.17 4.00 -15.00
N GLU A 68 12.36 3.38 -14.91
CA GLU A 68 13.19 2.97 -16.05
C GLU A 68 13.39 1.44 -16.13
N GLY A 69 12.48 0.64 -15.59
CA GLY A 69 12.79 -0.77 -15.29
C GLY A 69 11.69 -1.82 -15.46
N GLN A 70 10.67 -1.61 -16.31
CA GLN A 70 9.70 -2.68 -16.62
C GLN A 70 10.29 -3.95 -17.30
N ASN A 71 11.61 -4.07 -17.48
CA ASN A 71 12.20 -5.18 -18.24
C ASN A 71 13.20 -6.10 -17.50
N ASN A 72 13.62 -5.85 -16.25
CA ASN A 72 14.81 -6.54 -15.72
C ASN A 72 14.67 -7.28 -14.36
N VAL A 73 13.47 -7.45 -13.80
CA VAL A 73 13.33 -8.11 -12.48
C VAL A 73 13.14 -9.64 -12.60
N THR A 74 12.81 -10.17 -13.77
CA THR A 74 12.55 -11.61 -13.95
C THR A 74 13.82 -12.49 -13.87
N GLU A 75 15.03 -11.95 -14.02
CA GLU A 75 16.24 -12.79 -14.15
C GLU A 75 16.96 -13.14 -12.83
N ASN A 76 16.70 -12.46 -11.70
CA ASN A 76 17.55 -12.65 -10.50
C ASN A 76 16.99 -13.54 -9.39
N TYR A 77 15.78 -14.10 -9.53
CA TYR A 77 15.18 -14.98 -8.50
C TYR A 77 15.36 -16.48 -8.76
N PHE A 78 16.04 -16.89 -9.84
CA PHE A 78 16.19 -18.32 -10.20
C PHE A 78 17.57 -18.93 -9.95
N LEU A 79 18.51 -18.24 -9.31
CA LEU A 79 19.83 -18.81 -9.00
C LEU A 79 20.33 -18.41 -7.61
N HIS A 80 19.94 -19.16 -6.58
CA HIS A 80 20.79 -20.14 -5.86
C HIS A 80 20.11 -20.59 -4.56
#